data_AF-A0A136JSV4-F1
#
_entry.id   AF-A0A136JSV4-F1
#
_cell.length_a   1.000
_cell.length_b   1.000
_cell.length_c   1.000
_cell.angle_alpha   90.00
_cell.angle_beta   90.00
_cell.angle_gamma   90.00
#
_symmetry.space_group_name_H-M   'P 1'
#
loop_
_entity.id
_entity.type
_entity.pdbx_description
1 polymer ?
#
loop_
_entity_poly.entity_id
_entity_poly.type
_entity_poly.pdbx_seq_one_letter_code
_entity_poly.pdbx_strand_id
1 'polypeptide(L)'
;MLNKFEMVGIGLSIVFMALALYLIRIETTILGDNEKAQKAAVLDSKVVIVGEGEDINSEREEALLEATDAQGNLNKLVIDDIVIGTGAEVKSGDTVVVHYAGTLQTGEEFDNSKKTR
;
A
#
# COMPACT_ATOMS: atom_id res chain seq x y z
N MET A 1 -35.01 50.76 -2.36
CA MET A 1 -34.41 50.99 -3.70
C MET A 1 -32.91 50.95 -3.51
N LEU A 2 -32.20 50.03 -4.18
CA LEU A 2 -30.73 49.93 -4.05
C LEU A 2 -30.08 51.14 -4.71
N ASN A 3 -29.11 51.76 -4.04
CA ASN A 3 -28.39 52.89 -4.59
C ASN A 3 -27.46 52.42 -5.72
N LYS A 4 -27.19 53.28 -6.70
CA LYS A 4 -26.33 52.93 -7.85
C LYS A 4 -24.93 52.46 -7.41
N PHE A 5 -24.42 53.02 -6.31
CA PHE A 5 -23.13 52.64 -5.73
C PHE A 5 -23.16 51.27 -5.01
N GLU A 6 -24.27 50.91 -4.35
CA GLU A 6 -24.42 49.61 -3.69
C GLU A 6 -24.52 48.48 -4.73
N MET A 7 -25.21 48.74 -5.84
CA MET A 7 -25.33 47.81 -6.95
C MET A 7 -23.98 47.50 -7.61
N VAL A 8 -23.11 48.52 -7.74
CA VAL A 8 -21.74 48.34 -8.23
C VAL A 8 -20.88 47.58 -7.23
N GLY A 9 -21.00 47.87 -5.93
CA GLY A 9 -20.27 47.16 -4.87
C GLY A 9 -20.64 45.67 -4.80
N ILE A 10 -21.93 45.35 -4.91
CA ILE A 10 -22.41 43.96 -4.94
C ILE A 10 -21.88 43.23 -6.18
N GLY A 11 -21.94 43.87 -7.36
CA GLY A 11 -21.39 43.30 -8.58
C GLY A 11 -19.89 43.01 -8.49
N LEU A 12 -19.12 43.94 -7.92
CA LEU A 12 -17.68 43.78 -7.73
C LEU A 12 -17.38 42.62 -6.77
N SER A 13 -18.12 42.50 -5.66
CA SER A 13 -17.93 41.44 -4.66
C SER A 13 -18.21 40.04 -5.23
N ILE A 14 -19.28 39.89 -6.04
CA ILE A 14 -19.61 38.61 -6.69
C ILE A 14 -18.49 38.19 -7.66
N VAL A 15 -17.95 39.14 -8.43
CA VAL A 15 -16.85 38.87 -9.37
C VAL A 15 -15.58 38.46 -8.62
N PHE A 16 -15.23 39.15 -7.53
CA PHE A 16 -14.08 38.76 -6.70
C PHE A 16 -14.26 37.38 -6.05
N MET A 17 -15.47 37.05 -5.60
CA MET A 17 -15.76 35.74 -5.02
C MET A 17 -15.66 34.62 -6.07
N ALA A 18 -16.16 34.86 -7.29
CA ALA A 18 -16.02 33.91 -8.39
C ALA A 18 -14.55 33.70 -8.79
N LEU A 19 -13.76 34.77 -8.82
CA LEU A 19 -12.31 34.70 -9.05
C LEU A 19 -11.60 33.89 -7.96
N ALA A 20 -11.94 34.13 -6.69
CA ALA A 20 -11.36 33.39 -5.56
C ALA A 20 -11.66 31.89 -5.64
N LEU A 21 -12.89 31.50 -5.95
CA LEU A 21 -13.27 30.10 -6.13
C LEU A 21 -12.56 29.46 -7.33
N TYR A 22 -12.34 30.21 -8.41
CA TYR A 22 -11.58 29.75 -9.57
C TYR A 22 -10.10 29.50 -9.23
N LEU A 23 -9.48 30.40 -8.47
CA LEU A 23 -8.08 30.25 -8.02
C LEU A 23 -7.91 29.06 -7.07
N ILE A 24 -8.82 28.86 -6.10
CA ILE A 24 -8.83 27.68 -5.22
C ILE A 24 -8.95 26.38 -6.03
N ARG A 25 -9.74 26.38 -7.10
CA ARG A 25 -9.90 25.21 -7.97
C ARG A 25 -8.63 24.90 -8.76
N ILE A 26 -7.89 25.91 -9.23
CA ILE A 26 -6.59 25.73 -9.87
C ILE A 26 -5.60 25.14 -8.87
N GLU A 27 -5.56 25.68 -7.65
CA GLU A 27 -4.66 25.19 -6.60
C GLU A 27 -4.97 23.74 -6.23
N THR A 28 -6.24 23.37 -6.10
CA THR A 28 -6.65 21.98 -5.80
C THR A 28 -6.42 21.04 -6.99
N THR A 29 -6.49 21.53 -8.23
CA THR A 29 -6.24 20.69 -9.43
C THR A 29 -4.75 20.50 -9.70
N ILE A 30 -3.90 21.47 -9.33
CA ILE A 30 -2.45 21.42 -9.57
C ILE A 30 -1.67 20.90 -8.36
N LEU A 31 -2.16 21.11 -7.13
CA LEU A 31 -1.52 20.66 -5.89
C LEU A 31 -2.25 19.49 -5.21
N GLY A 32 -3.47 19.14 -5.63
CA GLY A 32 -4.30 18.11 -5.01
C GLY A 32 -4.23 16.75 -5.68
N ASP A 33 -3.03 16.26 -6.01
CA ASP A 33 -2.83 14.86 -6.40
C ASP A 33 -1.58 14.27 -5.72
N ASN A 34 -1.63 14.26 -4.38
CA ASN A 34 -0.78 13.39 -3.55
C ASN A 34 -1.58 12.70 -2.43
N GLU A 35 -2.90 12.67 -2.51
CA GLU A 35 -3.61 11.56 -1.88
C GLU A 35 -3.48 10.38 -2.85
N LYS A 36 -2.54 9.48 -2.53
CA LYS A 36 -2.59 8.11 -3.02
C LYS A 36 -3.97 7.56 -2.64
N ALA A 37 -4.96 7.76 -3.49
CA ALA A 37 -6.16 6.95 -3.52
C ALA A 37 -5.64 5.55 -3.84
N GLN A 38 -5.32 4.78 -2.79
CA GLN A 38 -5.03 3.38 -2.88
C GLN A 38 -6.34 2.74 -3.32
N LYS A 39 -6.61 2.79 -4.63
CA LYS A 39 -7.58 1.91 -5.25
C LYS A 39 -7.12 0.53 -4.84
N ALA A 40 -7.94 -0.14 -4.03
CA ALA A 40 -7.81 -1.55 -3.73
C ALA A 40 -8.02 -2.30 -5.05
N ALA A 41 -6.98 -2.30 -5.86
CA ALA A 41 -6.86 -3.15 -7.00
C ALA A 41 -6.57 -4.53 -6.40
N VAL A 42 -7.57 -5.41 -6.42
CA VAL A 42 -7.38 -6.85 -6.36
C VAL A 42 -6.73 -7.24 -7.69
N LEU A 43 -5.49 -6.80 -7.88
CA LEU A 43 -4.68 -7.03 -9.06
C LEU A 43 -3.46 -7.78 -8.56
N ASP A 44 -3.50 -9.07 -8.87
CA ASP A 44 -2.44 -10.03 -8.75
C ASP A 44 -1.98 -10.28 -7.30
N SER A 45 -1.83 -11.54 -6.95
CA SER A 45 -1.19 -11.91 -5.69
C SER A 45 0.22 -11.35 -5.75
N LYS A 46 0.44 -10.17 -5.16
CA LYS A 46 1.73 -9.50 -5.04
C LYS A 46 2.64 -10.38 -4.19
N VAL A 47 3.23 -11.40 -4.81
CA VAL A 47 4.08 -12.40 -4.18
C VAL A 47 5.42 -12.35 -4.89
N VAL A 48 6.50 -12.38 -4.11
CA VAL A 48 7.88 -12.52 -4.58
C VAL A 48 8.42 -13.81 -3.96
N ILE A 49 8.96 -14.69 -4.79
CA ILE A 49 9.57 -15.94 -4.34
C ILE A 49 11.09 -15.74 -4.38
N VAL A 50 11.79 -16.09 -3.29
CA VAL A 50 13.25 -16.03 -3.20
C VAL A 50 13.87 -17.03 -4.19
N GLY A 51 14.91 -16.61 -4.91
CA GLY A 51 15.60 -17.47 -5.89
C GLY A 51 16.46 -18.57 -5.27
N GLU A 52 16.80 -19.58 -6.07
CA GLU A 52 17.61 -20.74 -5.68
C GLU A 52 19.12 -20.56 -5.97
N GLY A 53 19.63 -19.33 -5.86
CA GLY A 53 21.03 -19.00 -6.14
C GLY A 53 22.04 -19.66 -5.18
N GLU A 54 23.33 -19.63 -5.54
CA GLU A 54 24.41 -20.17 -4.67
C GLU A 54 24.51 -19.44 -3.32
N ASP A 55 24.15 -18.16 -3.28
CA ASP A 55 24.08 -17.35 -2.05
C ASP A 55 22.64 -16.93 -1.74
N ILE A 56 22.01 -17.71 -0.86
CA ILE A 56 20.64 -17.48 -0.43
C ILE A 56 20.42 -16.11 0.25
N ASN A 57 21.44 -15.53 0.89
CA ASN A 57 21.26 -14.23 1.54
C ASN A 57 21.10 -13.12 0.52
N SER A 58 21.89 -13.19 -0.56
CA SER A 58 21.77 -12.26 -1.69
C SER A 58 20.38 -12.36 -2.34
N GLU A 59 19.88 -13.58 -2.60
CA GLU A 59 18.55 -13.80 -3.16
C GLU A 59 17.42 -13.25 -2.26
N ARG A 60 17.54 -13.44 -0.94
CA ARG A 60 16.57 -12.91 0.04
C ARG A 60 16.58 -11.38 0.08
N GLU A 61 17.76 -10.77 -0.02
CA GLU A 61 17.89 -9.31 -0.08
C GLU A 61 17.25 -8.76 -1.36
N GLU A 62 17.49 -9.38 -2.51
CA GLU A 62 16.87 -8.99 -3.78
C GLU A 62 15.34 -9.11 -3.73
N ALA A 63 14.81 -10.20 -3.19
CA ALA A 63 13.36 -10.40 -3.01
C ALA A 63 12.74 -9.34 -2.10
N LEU A 64 13.44 -8.98 -1.00
CA LEU A 64 13.01 -7.93 -0.08
C LEU A 64 13.02 -6.56 -0.75
N LEU A 65 14.03 -6.24 -1.56
CA LEU A 65 14.10 -5.00 -2.32
C LEU A 65 12.94 -4.92 -3.33
N GLU A 66 12.59 -6.02 -3.99
CA GLU A 66 11.47 -6.07 -4.92
C GLU A 66 10.10 -5.92 -4.24
N ALA A 67 10.00 -6.39 -2.99
CA ALA A 67 8.79 -6.31 -2.17
C ALA A 67 8.59 -4.96 -1.48
N THR A 68 9.65 -4.14 -1.39
CA THR A 68 9.66 -2.88 -0.64
C THR A 68 9.52 -1.67 -1.56
N ASP A 69 8.73 -0.67 -1.18
CA ASP A 69 8.70 0.61 -1.91
C ASP A 69 9.84 1.56 -1.52
N ALA A 70 9.97 2.68 -2.23
CA ALA A 70 10.94 3.72 -1.91
C ALA A 70 10.74 4.39 -0.53
N GLN A 71 9.64 4.11 0.18
CA GLN A 71 9.36 4.59 1.53
C GLN A 71 9.70 3.53 2.60
N GLY A 72 10.14 2.33 2.22
CA GLY A 72 10.48 1.25 3.14
C GLY A 72 9.28 0.38 3.55
N ASN A 73 8.11 0.51 2.90
CA ASN A 73 6.96 -0.32 3.20
C ASN A 73 6.95 -1.60 2.36
N LEU A 74 6.68 -2.74 3.00
CA LEU A 74 6.44 -4.00 2.31
C LEU A 74 5.06 -3.98 1.65
N ASN A 75 5.04 -4.07 0.33
CA ASN A 75 3.81 -4.07 -0.49
C ASN A 75 3.54 -5.42 -1.17
N LYS A 76 4.46 -6.38 -1.02
CA LYS A 76 4.35 -7.74 -1.56
C LYS A 76 4.68 -8.76 -0.45
N LEU A 77 4.08 -9.94 -0.54
CA LEU A 77 4.44 -11.09 0.29
C LEU A 77 5.73 -11.71 -0.26
N VAL A 78 6.74 -11.89 0.61
CA VAL A 78 7.97 -12.61 0.26
C VAL A 78 7.86 -14.05 0.77
N ILE A 79 8.14 -15.02 -0.08
CA ILE A 79 8.14 -16.45 0.24
C ILE A 79 9.55 -17.01 0.01
N ASP A 80 10.09 -17.67 1.02
CA ASP A 80 11.40 -18.30 1.02
C ASP A 80 11.22 -19.80 1.28
N ASP A 81 11.36 -20.60 0.22
CA ASP A 81 11.22 -22.05 0.30
C ASP A 81 12.52 -22.70 0.78
N ILE A 82 12.62 -22.91 2.09
CA ILE A 82 13.82 -23.52 2.71
C ILE A 82 13.93 -25.02 2.35
N VAL A 83 12.79 -25.69 2.19
CA VAL A 83 12.71 -27.11 1.80
C VAL A 83 11.53 -27.31 0.87
N ILE A 84 11.82 -27.63 -0.40
CA ILE A 84 10.80 -27.91 -1.40
C ILE A 84 10.13 -29.26 -1.12
N GLY A 85 8.81 -29.22 -0.93
CA GLY A 85 8.00 -30.42 -0.78
C GLY A 85 7.84 -31.18 -2.11
N THR A 86 7.77 -32.51 -2.04
CA THR A 86 7.51 -33.38 -3.21
C THR A 86 6.11 -33.99 -3.20
N GLY A 87 5.26 -33.54 -2.27
CA GLY A 87 3.89 -34.00 -2.12
C GLY A 87 2.92 -33.37 -3.12
N ALA A 88 1.64 -33.75 -3.00
CA ALA A 88 0.58 -33.09 -3.78
C ALA A 88 0.42 -31.63 -3.33
N GLU A 89 0.26 -30.74 -4.31
CA GLU A 89 -0.04 -29.33 -4.06
C GLU A 89 -1.39 -29.16 -3.36
N VAL A 90 -1.42 -28.29 -2.34
CA VAL A 90 -2.63 -27.95 -1.59
C VAL A 90 -3.53 -27.04 -2.43
N LYS A 91 -4.83 -27.35 -2.47
CA LYS A 91 -5.83 -26.59 -3.23
C LYS A 91 -6.82 -25.87 -2.31
N SER A 92 -7.52 -24.89 -2.87
CA SER A 92 -8.57 -24.18 -2.15
C SER A 92 -9.66 -25.15 -1.67
N GLY A 93 -9.95 -25.12 -0.37
CA GLY A 93 -10.90 -26.03 0.29
C GLY A 93 -10.23 -27.22 1.00
N ASP A 94 -8.95 -27.47 0.77
CA ASP A 94 -8.23 -28.54 1.47
C ASP A 94 -8.00 -28.18 2.95
N THR A 95 -7.99 -29.20 3.81
CA THR A 95 -7.61 -29.07 5.21
C THR A 95 -6.14 -29.44 5.38
N VAL A 96 -5.36 -28.55 5.99
CA VAL A 96 -3.92 -28.75 6.23
C VAL A 96 -3.60 -28.83 7.72
N VAL A 97 -2.52 -29.55 8.05
CA VAL A 97 -1.94 -29.59 9.39
C VAL A 97 -0.51 -29.06 9.29
N VAL A 98 -0.22 -28.01 10.05
CA VAL A 98 1.07 -27.29 9.98
C VAL A 98 1.67 -27.08 11.36
N HIS A 99 2.99 -26.97 11.39
CA HIS A 99 3.69 -26.32 12.47
C HIS A 99 4.10 -24.92 12.01
N TYR A 100 3.74 -23.91 12.78
CA TYR A 100 4.05 -22.51 12.51
C TYR A 100 4.63 -21.80 13.74
N ALA A 101 5.37 -20.74 13.48
CA ALA A 101 5.80 -19.73 14.44
C ALA A 101 5.67 -18.34 13.77
N GLY A 102 5.09 -17.39 14.49
CA GLY A 102 4.86 -16.02 14.02
C GLY A 102 5.65 -15.00 14.85
N THR A 103 6.41 -14.15 14.17
CA THR A 103 7.22 -13.08 14.78
C THR A 103 6.97 -11.75 14.11
N LEU A 104 7.08 -10.66 14.87
CA LEU A 104 7.17 -9.29 14.35
C LEU A 104 8.55 -9.06 13.69
N GLN A 105 8.68 -7.98 12.92
CA GLN A 105 9.96 -7.58 12.32
C GLN A 105 11.05 -7.28 13.37
N THR A 106 10.63 -6.95 14.60
CA THR A 106 11.51 -6.76 15.76
C THR A 106 12.04 -8.09 16.34
N GLY A 107 11.54 -9.23 15.87
CA GLY A 107 11.85 -10.56 16.40
C GLY A 107 10.97 -11.01 17.56
N GLU A 108 10.04 -10.16 18.03
CA GLU A 108 9.09 -10.54 19.08
C GLU A 108 8.10 -11.60 18.57
N GLU A 109 8.04 -12.75 19.24
CA GLU A 109 7.10 -13.83 18.91
C GLU A 109 5.70 -13.49 19.43
N PHE A 110 4.69 -13.63 18.57
CA PHE A 110 3.29 -13.42 18.95
C PHE A 110 2.47 -14.72 18.99
N ASP A 111 2.88 -15.77 18.29
CA ASP A 111 2.25 -17.09 18.34
C ASP A 111 3.22 -18.22 17.90
N ASN A 112 3.08 -19.42 18.47
CA ASN A 112 3.91 -20.57 18.15
C ASN A 112 3.24 -21.91 18.50
N SER A 113 2.85 -22.65 17.46
CA SER A 113 2.20 -23.97 17.58
C SER A 113 3.00 -25.02 18.37
N LYS A 114 4.33 -24.89 18.44
CA LYS A 114 5.18 -25.85 19.16
C LYS A 114 5.27 -25.57 20.67
N LYS A 115 4.93 -24.36 21.12
CA LYS A 115 5.02 -23.94 22.53
C LYS A 115 3.72 -24.14 23.30
N THR A 116 2.58 -24.20 22.63
CA THR A 116 1.25 -24.34 23.23
C THR A 116 0.92 -25.78 23.68
N ARG A 117 1.88 -26.49 24.29
CA ARG A 117 1.64 -27.82 24.87
C ARG A 117 1.25 -27.77 26.34
#